data_AF-D4GZL2-F1
#
_entry.id   AF-D4GZL2-F1
#
_cell.length_a   1.000
_cell.length_b   1.000
_cell.length_c   1.000
_cell.angle_alpha   90.00
_cell.angle_beta   90.00
_cell.angle_gamma   90.00
#
_symmetry.space_group_name_H-M   'P 1'
#
loop_
_entity.id
_entity.type
_entity.pdbx_description
1 polymer ?
#
loop_
_entity_poly.entity_id
_entity_poly.type
_entity_poly.pdbx_seq_one_letter_code
_entity_poly.pdbx_strand_id
1 'polypeptide(L)'
;MARTTFSGREVVKALTRHDFEPAGRTGSHVQLRYEHPETDEVRTVTVPMKSDIPTGTLQSIAKQSGAKDFHSWCEWIEQTL
;
A
#
# COMPACT_ATOMS: atom_id res chain seq x y z
N MET A 1 0.44 -10.05 -17.79
CA MET A 1 0.53 -10.44 -16.37
C MET A 1 1.02 -9.21 -15.61
N ALA A 2 0.31 -8.81 -14.55
CA ALA A 2 0.67 -7.65 -13.75
C ALA A 2 2.01 -7.86 -13.02
N ARG A 3 2.79 -6.79 -12.84
CA ARG A 3 4.00 -6.81 -12.00
C ARG A 3 3.60 -7.11 -10.55
N THR A 4 4.19 -8.12 -9.92
CA THR A 4 3.88 -8.52 -8.53
C THR A 4 5.07 -8.35 -7.56
N THR A 5 6.03 -7.52 -7.94
CA THR A 5 7.23 -7.20 -7.15
C THR A 5 7.42 -5.70 -7.12
N PHE A 6 7.32 -5.11 -5.93
CA PHE A 6 7.46 -3.67 -5.70
C PHE A 6 8.37 -3.41 -4.51
N SER A 7 9.08 -2.29 -4.57
CA SER A 7 9.77 -1.74 -3.41
C SER A 7 8.78 -1.09 -2.44
N GLY A 8 9.16 -0.98 -1.17
CA GLY A 8 8.36 -0.24 -0.20
C GLY A 8 8.16 1.22 -0.56
N ARG A 9 9.14 1.82 -1.24
CA ARG A 9 9.05 3.20 -1.72
C ARG A 9 7.99 3.36 -2.81
N GLU A 10 7.94 2.43 -3.76
CA GLU A 10 6.91 2.43 -4.81
C GLU A 10 5.51 2.28 -4.21
N VAL A 11 5.33 1.34 -3.29
CA VAL A 11 4.03 1.13 -2.62
C VAL A 11 3.61 2.37 -1.83
N VAL A 12 4.49 2.96 -1.02
CA VAL A 12 4.16 4.17 -0.26
C VAL A 12 3.83 5.33 -1.20
N LYS A 13 4.64 5.55 -2.24
CA LYS A 13 4.41 6.62 -3.23
C LYS A 13 3.04 6.47 -3.90
N ALA A 14 2.68 5.24 -4.30
CA ALA A 14 1.40 4.99 -4.94
C ALA A 14 0.24 5.22 -3.96
N LEU A 15 0.30 4.67 -2.74
CA LEU A 15 -0.74 4.88 -1.74
C LEU A 15 -0.92 6.37 -1.41
N THR A 16 0.15 7.13 -1.22
CA THR A 16 0.07 8.57 -0.92
C THR A 16 -0.49 9.41 -2.06
N ARG A 17 -0.46 8.93 -3.32
CA ARG A 17 -1.16 9.59 -4.44
C ARG A 17 -2.69 9.43 -4.37
N HIS A 18 -3.20 8.53 -3.53
CA HIS A 18 -4.62 8.23 -3.36
C HIS A 18 -5.05 8.42 -1.90
N ASP A 19 -4.68 9.57 -1.33
CA ASP A 19 -5.14 10.06 -0.03
C ASP A 19 -4.71 9.22 1.20
N PHE A 20 -3.75 8.31 1.05
CA PHE A 20 -3.09 7.71 2.21
C PHE A 20 -2.03 8.65 2.78
N GLU A 21 -2.23 9.09 4.01
CA GLU A 21 -1.32 9.99 4.71
C GLU A 21 -0.31 9.23 5.59
N PRO A 22 0.96 9.65 5.65
CA PRO A 22 1.93 9.11 6.61
C PRO A 22 1.48 9.34 8.06
N ALA A 23 1.19 8.25 8.77
CA ALA A 23 0.77 8.28 10.17
C ALA A 23 1.95 8.09 11.13
N GLY A 24 3.03 7.45 10.68
CA GLY A 24 4.21 7.21 11.51
C GLY A 24 5.22 6.28 10.86
N ARG A 25 6.33 6.07 11.57
CA ARG A 25 7.39 5.15 11.15
C ARG A 25 7.99 4.45 12.36
N THR A 26 8.06 3.13 12.31
CA THR A 26 8.69 2.29 13.33
C THR A 26 9.77 1.45 12.68
N GLY A 27 11.03 1.76 12.98
CA GLY A 27 12.19 1.13 12.34
C GLY A 27 12.16 1.29 10.81
N SER A 28 12.17 0.16 10.10
CA SER A 28 12.08 0.11 8.64
C SER A 28 10.65 0.10 8.10
N HIS A 29 9.61 0.20 8.93
CA HIS A 29 8.21 0.17 8.47
C HIS A 29 7.59 1.56 8.52
N VAL A 30 6.92 1.96 7.44
CA VAL A 30 6.12 3.18 7.37
C VAL A 30 4.65 2.79 7.56
N GLN A 31 3.96 3.51 8.44
CA GLN A 31 2.52 3.40 8.62
C GLN A 31 1.83 4.52 7.85
N LEU A 32 0.85 4.14 7.04
CA LEU A 32 -0.02 5.02 6.28
C LEU A 32 -1.44 4.86 6.82
N ARG A 33 -2.18 5.97 6.88
CA ARG A 33 -3.58 6.00 7.28
C ARG A 33 -4.41 6.62 6.16
N TYR A 34 -5.54 5.99 5.87
CA TYR A 34 -6.55 6.52 4.97
C TYR A 34 -7.83 6.68 5.76
N GLU A 35 -8.45 7.84 5.63
CA GLU A 35 -9.75 8.16 6.21
C GLU A 35 -10.72 8.38 5.06
N HIS A 36 -11.78 7.58 5.00
CA HIS A 36 -12.75 7.72 3.92
C HIS A 36 -13.53 9.04 4.11
N PRO A 37 -13.67 9.89 3.08
CA PRO A 37 -14.28 11.21 3.25
C PRO A 37 -15.76 11.17 3.59
N GLU A 38 -16.47 10.14 3.12
CA GLU A 38 -17.93 10.01 3.29
C GLU A 38 -18.35 8.94 4.31
N THR A 39 -17.41 8.16 4.85
CA THR A 39 -17.71 7.07 5.80
C THR A 39 -16.73 7.13 6.96
N ASP A 40 -17.13 6.68 8.15
CA ASP A 40 -16.21 6.56 9.30
C ASP A 40 -15.17 5.44 9.14
N GLU A 41 -14.94 4.95 7.91
CA GLU A 41 -13.97 3.90 7.63
C GLU A 41 -12.55 4.46 7.67
N VAL A 42 -11.76 3.94 8.60
CA VAL A 42 -10.34 4.23 8.73
C VAL A 42 -9.53 3.00 8.40
N ARG A 43 -8.58 3.13 7.47
CA ARG A 43 -7.64 2.06 7.11
C ARG A 43 -6.23 2.45 7.53
N THR A 44 -5.53 1.51 8.15
CA THR A 44 -4.11 1.67 8.49
C THR A 44 -3.31 0.58 7.78
N VAL A 45 -2.30 0.99 7.02
CA VAL A 45 -1.45 0.12 6.21
C VAL A 45 -0.02 0.23 6.69
N THR A 46 0.66 -0.90 6.90
CA THR A 46 2.07 -0.93 7.28
C THR A 46 2.93 -1.45 6.14
N VAL A 47 3.87 -0.63 5.66
CA VAL A 47 4.72 -0.95 4.49
C VAL A 47 6.19 -1.07 4.91
N PRO A 48 6.87 -2.21 4.65
CA PRO A 48 8.29 -2.36 4.90
C PRO A 48 9.13 -1.62 3.84
N MET A 49 10.09 -0.80 4.28
CA MET A 49 10.99 -0.02 3.42
C MET A 49 12.20 -0.84 2.97
N LYS A 50 11.96 -1.76 2.03
CA LYS A 50 12.99 -2.60 1.36
C LYS A 50 12.82 -2.54 -0.16
N SER A 51 13.85 -2.96 -0.90
CA SER A 51 13.86 -2.93 -2.37
C SER A 51 12.83 -3.87 -2.99
N ASP A 52 12.58 -5.02 -2.36
CA ASP A 52 11.72 -6.07 -2.92
C ASP A 52 10.83 -6.67 -1.85
N ILE A 53 9.56 -6.27 -1.80
CA ILE A 53 8.60 -6.80 -0.84
C ILE A 53 8.17 -8.22 -1.29
N PRO A 54 8.21 -9.23 -0.39
CA PRO A 54 7.70 -10.56 -0.71
C PRO A 54 6.22 -10.51 -1.10
N THR A 55 5.81 -11.31 -2.07
CA THR A 55 4.43 -11.30 -2.59
C THR A 55 3.39 -11.52 -1.50
N GLY A 56 3.62 -12.41 -0.52
CA GLY A 56 2.68 -12.60 0.60
C GLY A 56 2.54 -11.35 1.49
N THR A 57 3.60 -10.55 1.62
CA THR A 57 3.53 -9.25 2.30
C THR A 57 2.80 -8.22 1.45
N LEU A 58 3.01 -8.18 0.13
CA LEU A 58 2.23 -7.32 -0.77
C LEU A 58 0.73 -7.66 -0.75
N GLN A 59 0.37 -8.94 -0.72
CA GLN A 59 -1.02 -9.38 -0.57
C GLN A 59 -1.63 -8.90 0.75
N SER A 60 -0.85 -8.96 1.84
CA SER A 60 -1.28 -8.46 3.15
C SER A 60 -1.51 -6.94 3.13
N ILE A 61 -0.63 -6.20 2.47
CA ILE A 61 -0.75 -4.74 2.26
C ILE A 61 -1.98 -4.42 1.41
N ALA A 62 -2.18 -5.13 0.30
CA ALA A 62 -3.34 -4.96 -0.57
C ALA A 62 -4.65 -5.13 0.22
N LYS A 63 -4.74 -6.19 1.03
CA LYS A 63 -5.89 -6.42 1.91
C LYS A 63 -6.08 -5.29 2.93
N GLN A 64 -5.01 -4.80 3.57
CA GLN A 64 -5.09 -3.68 4.52
C GLN A 64 -5.54 -2.38 3.83
N SER A 65 -5.17 -2.17 2.57
CA SER A 65 -5.62 -1.02 1.78
C SER A 65 -7.08 -1.14 1.29
N GLY A 66 -7.73 -2.29 1.52
CA GLY A 66 -9.11 -2.56 1.12
C GLY A 66 -9.26 -3.17 -0.28
N ALA A 67 -8.18 -3.65 -0.88
CA ALA A 67 -8.24 -4.32 -2.17
C ALA A 67 -8.98 -5.67 -2.07
N LYS A 68 -9.88 -5.91 -3.03
CA LYS A 68 -10.61 -7.19 -3.15
C LYS A 68 -9.88 -8.20 -4.03
N ASP A 69 -9.12 -7.73 -5.01
CA ASP A 69 -8.29 -8.56 -5.89
C ASP A 69 -6.84 -8.06 -5.88
N PHE A 70 -5.90 -8.99 -5.70
CA PHE A 70 -4.48 -8.68 -5.55
C PHE A 70 -3.84 -8.22 -6.86
N HIS A 71 -4.21 -8.83 -7.99
CA HIS A 71 -3.59 -8.52 -9.27
C HIS A 71 -4.06 -7.15 -9.77
N SER A 72 -5.35 -6.86 -9.64
CA SER A 72 -5.93 -5.53 -9.92
C SER A 72 -5.28 -4.44 -9.07
N TRP A 73 -5.01 -4.74 -7.78
CA TRP A 73 -4.27 -3.81 -6.92
C TRP A 73 -2.83 -3.60 -7.41
N CYS A 74 -2.13 -4.66 -7.83
CA CYS A 74 -0.78 -4.53 -8.38
C CYS A 74 -0.77 -3.68 -9.67
N GLU A 75 -1.72 -3.88 -10.58
CA GLU A 75 -1.87 -3.07 -11.80
C GLU A 75 -2.13 -1.61 -11.45
N TRP A 76 -2.98 -1.35 -10.45
CA TRP A 76 -3.26 -0.01 -9.96
C TRP A 76 -2.02 0.67 -9.36
N ILE A 77 -1.21 -0.05 -8.56
CA ILE A 77 0.07 0.45 -8.06
C ILE A 77 0.97 0.83 -9.24
N GLU A 78 1.15 -0.08 -10.21
CA GLU A 78 2.02 0.14 -11.38
C GLU A 78 1.60 1.34 -12.22
N GLN A 79 0.30 1.51 -12.48
CA GLN A 79 -0.26 2.67 -13.21
C GLN A 79 -0.12 3.98 -12.44
N THR A 80 -0.01 3.91 -11.11
CA THR A 80 0.08 5.08 -10.24
C THR A 80 1.52 5.57 -10.07
N LEU A 81 2.56 4.83 -10.47
CA LEU A 81 3.98 5.22 -10.29
C LEU A 81 4.42 6.35 -11.23
#